data_AF-A0ABD5DVN3-F1
#
_entry.id   AF-A0ABD5DVN3-F1
#
_cell.length_a   1.000
_cell.length_b   1.000
_cell.length_c   1.000
_cell.angle_alpha   90.00
_cell.angle_beta   90.00
_cell.angle_gamma   90.00
#
_symmetry.space_group_name_H-M   'P 1'
#
loop_
_entity.id
_entity.type
_entity.pdbx_description
1 polymer ?
#
loop_
_entity_poly.entity_id
_entity_poly.type
_entity_poly.pdbx_seq_one_letter_code
_entity_poly.pdbx_strand_id
1 'polypeptide(L)'
;RKDLQKKGLLPEWYTTAGWKMFKAKYGLPSEGNHLRGRHETIAKTLARHLPQQYQAEFEERFFNDLWDNILSPSSPALANTGTDRG
;
A
#
# COMPACT_ATOMS: atom_id res chain seq x y z
N ARG A 1 -14.36 -2.87 -7.76
CA ARG A 1 -13.26 -2.07 -8.32
C ARG A 1 -13.69 -0.63 -8.52
N LYS A 2 -14.59 -0.30 -9.47
CA LYS A 2 -15.09 1.09 -9.67
C LYS A 2 -15.64 1.73 -8.38
N ASP A 3 -16.39 0.98 -7.58
CA ASP A 3 -16.86 1.44 -6.27
C ASP A 3 -15.72 1.79 -5.29
N LEU A 4 -14.64 0.99 -5.27
CA LEU A 4 -13.47 1.25 -4.44
C LEU A 4 -12.68 2.48 -4.91
N GLN A 5 -12.64 2.74 -6.22
CA GLN A 5 -12.06 3.96 -6.76
C GLN A 5 -12.86 5.19 -6.35
N LYS A 6 -14.19 5.14 -6.46
CA LYS A 6 -15.08 6.21 -5.96
C LYS A 6 -14.88 6.49 -4.46
N LYS A 7 -14.52 5.47 -3.69
CA LYS A 7 -14.22 5.58 -2.25
C LYS A 7 -12.76 5.97 -1.95
N GLY A 8 -11.91 6.16 -2.97
CA GLY A 8 -10.49 6.46 -2.79
C GLY A 8 -9.68 5.32 -2.17
N LEU A 9 -10.12 4.07 -2.33
CA LEU A 9 -9.49 2.86 -1.79
C LEU A 9 -8.68 2.08 -2.84
N LEU A 10 -8.87 2.43 -4.11
CA LEU A 10 -8.05 2.03 -5.24
C LEU A 10 -7.76 3.26 -6.11
N PRO A 11 -6.56 3.39 -6.70
CA PRO A 11 -6.25 4.49 -7.59
C PRO A 11 -6.92 4.31 -8.96
N GLU A 12 -7.04 5.40 -9.72
CA GLU A 12 -7.73 5.38 -11.02
C GLU A 12 -7.05 4.50 -12.07
N TRP A 13 -5.71 4.45 -12.04
CA TRP A 13 -4.91 3.62 -12.92
C TRP A 13 -4.98 2.11 -12.61
N TYR A 14 -5.57 1.69 -11.48
CA TYR A 14 -5.56 0.30 -11.04
C TYR A 14 -6.47 -0.60 -11.89
N THR A 15 -5.86 -1.57 -12.58
CA THR A 15 -6.57 -2.45 -13.52
C THR A 15 -7.40 -3.53 -12.80
N THR A 16 -8.40 -4.07 -13.49
CA THR A 16 -9.21 -5.18 -12.98
C THR A 16 -8.39 -6.45 -12.75
N ALA A 17 -7.43 -6.74 -13.63
CA ALA A 17 -6.55 -7.90 -13.50
C ALA A 17 -5.63 -7.77 -12.28
N GLY A 18 -4.99 -6.59 -12.12
CA GLY A 18 -4.19 -6.27 -10.93
C GLY A 18 -5.00 -6.40 -9.64
N TRP A 19 -6.24 -5.89 -9.64
CA TRP A 19 -7.15 -6.03 -8.49
C TRP A 19 -7.48 -7.48 -8.13
N LYS A 20 -7.72 -8.34 -9.11
CA LYS A 20 -7.98 -9.77 -8.86
C LYS A 20 -6.75 -10.43 -8.22
N MET A 21 -5.56 -10.17 -8.76
CA MET A 21 -4.30 -10.69 -8.22
C MET A 21 -4.03 -10.18 -6.80
N PHE A 22 -4.21 -8.88 -6.57
CA PHE A 22 -4.01 -8.26 -5.26
C PHE A 22 -4.87 -8.91 -4.19
N LYS A 23 -6.19 -9.01 -4.43
CA LYS A 23 -7.09 -9.65 -3.47
C LYS A 23 -6.72 -11.09 -3.15
N ALA A 24 -6.20 -11.83 -4.13
CA ALA A 24 -5.89 -13.24 -3.96
C ALA A 24 -4.62 -13.47 -3.12
N LYS A 25 -3.65 -12.54 -3.15
CA LYS A 25 -2.31 -12.77 -2.62
C LYS A 25 -1.83 -11.76 -1.57
N TYR A 26 -2.30 -10.51 -1.64
CA TYR A 26 -1.71 -9.40 -0.89
C TYR A 26 -2.72 -8.64 -0.01
N GLY A 27 -4.02 -8.81 -0.25
CA GLY A 27 -5.06 -8.20 0.59
C GLY A 27 -5.08 -8.77 2.01
N LEU A 28 -5.04 -7.89 3.01
CA LEU A 28 -5.14 -8.25 4.42
C LEU A 28 -6.46 -7.74 5.02
N PRO A 29 -7.23 -8.58 5.74
CA PRO A 29 -8.48 -8.15 6.37
C PRO A 29 -8.29 -7.01 7.38
N SER A 30 -7.18 -7.01 8.11
CA SER A 30 -6.81 -5.95 9.06
C SER A 30 -6.57 -4.59 8.41
N GLU A 31 -6.33 -4.57 7.09
CA GLU A 31 -6.10 -3.36 6.28
C GLU A 31 -7.30 -3.05 5.37
N GLY A 32 -8.48 -3.61 5.68
CA GLY A 32 -9.70 -3.42 4.91
C GLY A 32 -9.74 -4.16 3.56
N ASN A 33 -8.76 -5.04 3.28
CA ASN A 33 -8.65 -5.78 2.02
C ASN A 33 -8.61 -4.90 0.76
N HIS A 34 -8.03 -3.70 0.82
CA HIS A 34 -7.87 -2.81 -0.33
C HIS A 34 -6.43 -2.28 -0.46
N LEU A 35 -6.07 -1.81 -1.66
CA LEU A 35 -4.67 -1.41 -1.95
C LEU A 35 -4.22 -0.25 -1.06
N ARG A 36 -5.12 0.71 -0.80
CA ARG A 36 -4.79 1.88 0.03
C ARG A 36 -4.29 1.50 1.41
N GLY A 37 -5.00 0.64 2.14
CA GLY A 37 -4.61 0.22 3.49
C GLY A 37 -3.26 -0.50 3.46
N ARG A 38 -3.01 -1.28 2.42
CA ARG A 38 -1.71 -1.93 2.25
C ARG A 38 -0.58 -0.94 2.03
N HIS A 39 -0.79 0.08 1.17
CA HIS A 39 0.19 1.14 0.94
C HIS A 39 0.41 2.01 2.20
N GLU A 40 -0.64 2.31 2.96
CA GLU A 40 -0.54 3.03 4.24
C GLU A 40 0.31 2.24 5.25
N THR A 41 0.07 0.93 5.42
CA THR A 41 0.90 0.09 6.31
C THR A 41 2.37 0.05 5.88
N ILE A 42 2.63 -0.09 4.58
CA ILE A 42 3.99 -0.12 4.03
C ILE A 42 4.67 1.23 4.28
N ALA A 43 4.03 2.33 3.89
CA ALA A 43 4.58 3.67 4.04
C ALA A 43 4.92 4.00 5.50
N LYS A 44 3.98 3.75 6.42
CA LYS A 44 4.19 3.91 7.86
C LYS A 44 5.33 3.03 8.38
N THR A 45 5.43 1.79 7.88
CA THR A 45 6.51 0.89 8.29
C THR A 45 7.87 1.37 7.84
N LEU A 46 8.00 1.80 6.59
CA LEU A 46 9.25 2.33 6.05
C LEU A 46 9.67 3.61 6.78
N ALA A 47 8.73 4.52 7.03
CA ALA A 47 8.97 5.77 7.72
C ALA A 47 9.54 5.59 9.14
N ARG A 48 9.12 4.56 9.88
CA ARG A 48 9.63 4.26 11.23
C ARG A 48 11.14 4.01 11.30
N HIS A 49 11.77 3.66 10.17
CA HIS A 49 13.22 3.46 10.10
C HIS A 49 14.01 4.76 9.90
N LEU A 50 13.32 5.90 9.72
CA LEU A 50 13.95 7.21 9.61
C LEU A 50 14.01 7.93 10.96
N PRO A 51 14.90 8.93 11.11
CA PRO A 51 14.89 9.81 12.28
C PRO A 51 13.51 10.42 12.53
N GLN A 52 13.13 10.57 13.81
CA GLN A 52 11.78 10.95 14.23
C GLN A 52 11.26 12.21 13.52
N GLN A 53 12.12 13.21 13.31
CA GLN A 53 11.76 14.47 12.66
C GLN A 53 11.35 14.32 11.19
N TYR A 54 11.70 13.21 10.53
CA TYR A 54 11.39 12.95 9.12
C TYR A 54 10.25 11.95 8.93
N GLN A 55 9.83 11.23 9.96
CA GLN A 55 8.90 10.10 9.78
C GLN A 55 7.57 10.54 9.16
N ALA A 56 6.97 11.63 9.63
CA ALA A 56 5.70 12.12 9.10
C ALA A 56 5.80 12.53 7.63
N GLU A 57 6.85 13.28 7.26
CA GLU A 57 7.07 13.70 5.87
C GLU A 57 7.27 12.49 4.95
N PHE A 58 8.10 11.54 5.36
CA PHE A 58 8.43 10.41 4.52
C PHE A 58 7.34 9.33 4.49
N GLU A 59 6.51 9.19 5.52
CA GLU A 59 5.31 8.37 5.45
C GLU A 59 4.39 8.86 4.31
N GLU A 60 4.15 10.17 4.24
CA GLU A 60 3.37 10.76 3.15
C GLU A 60 4.03 10.56 1.79
N ARG A 61 5.34 10.83 1.67
CA ARG A 61 6.08 10.63 0.40
C ARG A 61 6.06 9.17 -0.07
N PHE A 62 6.32 8.21 0.82
CA PHE A 62 6.26 6.79 0.48
C PHE A 62 4.86 6.39 0.04
N PHE A 63 3.81 6.86 0.72
CA PHE A 63 2.45 6.57 0.30
C PHE A 63 2.18 7.12 -1.11
N ASN A 64 2.53 8.38 -1.37
CA ASN A 64 2.30 9.01 -2.66
C ASN A 64 3.07 8.31 -3.79
N ASP A 65 4.35 7.98 -3.60
CA ASP A 65 5.14 7.27 -4.60
C ASP A 65 4.54 5.90 -4.98
N LEU A 66 4.00 5.17 -3.98
CA LEU A 66 3.30 3.91 -4.20
C LEU A 66 1.95 4.13 -4.91
N TRP A 67 1.18 5.11 -4.43
CA TRP A 67 -0.18 5.40 -4.90
C TRP A 67 -0.22 5.97 -6.31
N ASP A 68 0.79 6.75 -6.69
CA ASP A 68 0.93 7.36 -8.01
C ASP A 68 1.65 6.44 -9.01
N ASN A 69 1.93 5.20 -8.60
CA ASN A 69 2.63 4.19 -9.42
C ASN A 69 4.03 4.62 -9.88
N ILE A 70 4.71 5.44 -9.08
CA ILE A 70 6.11 5.85 -9.28
C ILE A 70 7.05 4.75 -8.80
N LEU A 71 6.69 4.12 -7.67
CA LEU A 71 7.42 3.03 -7.06
C LEU A 71 6.51 1.81 -6.88
N SER A 72 6.95 0.64 -7.35
CA SER A 72 6.28 -0.64 -7.07
C SER A 72 7.14 -1.48 -6.13
N PRO A 73 6.62 -1.92 -4.97
CA PRO A 73 7.33 -2.84 -4.11
C PRO A 73 7.56 -4.18 -4.81
N SER A 74 8.64 -4.86 -4.44
CA SER A 74 8.82 -6.27 -4.80
C SER A 74 7.72 -7.14 -4.16
N SER A 75 7.42 -8.29 -4.74
CA SER A 75 6.42 -9.23 -4.21
C SER A 75 6.55 -9.53 -2.71
N PRO A 76 7.75 -9.84 -2.15
CA PRO A 76 7.87 -10.08 -0.71
C PRO A 76 7.62 -8.81 0.13
N ALA A 77 8.09 -7.64 -0.30
CA ALA A 77 7.82 -6.39 0.41
C ALA A 77 6.32 -6.06 0.40
N LEU A 78 5.66 -6.21 -0.75
CA LEU A 78 4.22 -6.01 -0.87
C LEU A 78 3.44 -6.96 0.05
N ALA A 79 3.87 -8.21 0.19
CA ALA A 79 3.19 -9.20 1.02
C ALA A 79 3.43 -9.01 2.53
N ASN A 80 4.65 -8.64 2.94
CA ASN A 80 5.11 -8.88 4.31
C ASN A 80 5.41 -7.60 5.10
N THR A 81 5.78 -6.49 4.47
CA THR A 81 6.24 -5.28 5.18
C THR A 81 5.20 -4.75 6.19
N GLY A 82 5.57 -4.63 7.47
CA GLY A 82 4.64 -4.15 8.50
C GLY A 82 3.61 -5.19 8.95
N THR A 83 3.84 -6.46 8.65
CA THR A 83 3.05 -7.60 9.12
C THR A 83 3.94 -8.55 9.92
N ASP A 84 3.33 -9.44 10.69
CA ASP A 84 4.03 -10.54 11.37
C ASP A 84 4.22 -11.77 10.45
N ARG A 85 3.98 -11.62 9.15
CA ARG A 85 4.21 -12.68 8.14
C ARG A 85 5.63 -12.51 7.61
N GLY A 86 6.56 -13.34 8.07
CA GLY A 86 7.97 -13.29 7.66
C GLY A 86 8.80 -14.25 8.47
#